data_AF-A0A0E0L860-F1
#
_entry.id   AF-A0A0E0L860-F1
#
_cell.length_a   1.000
_cell.length_b   1.000
_cell.length_c   1.000
_cell.angle_alpha   90.00
_cell.angle_beta   90.00
_cell.angle_gamma   90.00
#
_symmetry.space_group_name_H-M   'P 1'
#
loop_
_entity.id
_entity.type
_entity.pdbx_description
1 polymer ?
#
loop_
_entity_poly.entity_id
_entity_poly.type
_entity_poly.pdbx_seq_one_letter_code
_entity_poly.pdbx_strand_id
1 'polypeptide(L)'
;MAPVHSHRRGATEANEQMRRKAQREKDAGDDDYDEGRYKRAVEHYARAAALDPGDISFPIKCAKSYFHMDQYEDCVRRCDEAVERGRELRSKKSLVAQALFWKGTALLNLADCASDCNAAIRALKQSLDEHYNKGTEASLDEAESTREEMEELEKEAAKHHRDKGKELLSQKKHKEAAIQFTKAIKKNPTNPRNFSDRAKCRIELNALAEGLEDADKSIELDPTFWKGYLRKAEVQFLTHNYEDAMTTYLDGLKYGPKKTIIYDGIKRCLEQNKMAKDRDDRAKDLWEAFKKSSSSQVKILKMQRNVVTLELKSAKERNASLEQQLFEQIGRIERLLSIQNREPPHFICPISQEVMNDPHFAADGHTYEAEHIRKWLNDGHDTSPMTNERLQHKKLTPNHALRSAIREWHQHRNMRHTSPFCYKSSRRQPLHFYVELIC
;
A
#
# COMPACT_ATOMS: atom_id res chain seq x y z
N MET A 1 0.75 -7.63 91.37
CA MET A 1 0.62 -7.19 89.97
C MET A 1 1.75 -6.21 89.64
N ALA A 2 2.84 -6.70 89.08
CA ALA A 2 3.89 -5.96 88.36
C ALA A 2 4.71 -6.99 87.57
N PRO A 3 5.30 -6.70 86.39
CA PRO A 3 5.02 -5.62 85.45
C PRO A 3 4.97 -6.15 84.00
N VAL A 4 3.79 -6.17 83.37
CA VAL A 4 3.64 -6.45 81.92
C VAL A 4 4.32 -5.36 81.06
N HIS A 5 4.69 -4.22 81.66
CA HIS A 5 5.36 -3.09 81.00
C HIS A 5 6.88 -3.25 80.83
N SER A 6 7.58 -4.10 81.60
CA SER A 6 9.04 -4.28 81.46
C SER A 6 9.41 -5.10 80.22
N HIS A 7 8.69 -6.20 79.99
CA HIS A 7 8.87 -7.08 78.83
C HIS A 7 8.51 -6.38 77.50
N ARG A 8 7.48 -5.52 77.50
CA ARG A 8 7.08 -4.76 76.31
C ARG A 8 8.13 -3.71 75.89
N ARG A 9 8.84 -3.08 76.85
CA ARG A 9 9.92 -2.12 76.57
C ARG A 9 11.21 -2.81 76.08
N GLY A 10 11.58 -3.95 76.66
CA GLY A 10 12.74 -4.72 76.19
C GLY A 10 12.56 -5.28 74.76
N ALA A 11 11.35 -5.72 74.42
CA ALA A 11 11.03 -6.17 73.05
C ALA A 11 11.09 -5.02 72.02
N THR A 12 10.69 -3.80 72.39
CA THR A 12 10.77 -2.64 71.51
C THR A 12 12.19 -2.16 71.28
N GLU A 13 13.05 -2.18 72.31
CA GLU A 13 14.47 -1.81 72.20
C GLU A 13 15.26 -2.83 71.35
N ALA A 14 14.99 -4.12 71.53
CA ALA A 14 15.60 -5.18 70.71
C ALA A 14 15.19 -5.04 69.23
N ASN A 15 13.90 -4.77 68.95
CA ASN A 15 13.42 -4.54 67.59
C ASN A 15 14.02 -3.27 66.97
N GLU A 16 14.19 -2.19 67.75
CA GLU A 16 14.83 -0.97 67.26
C GLU A 16 16.32 -1.20 66.95
N GLN A 17 17.01 -2.01 67.76
CA GLN A 17 18.39 -2.39 67.48
C GLN A 17 18.50 -3.24 66.21
N MET A 18 17.57 -4.18 65.97
CA MET A 18 17.51 -4.95 64.72
C MET A 18 17.28 -4.04 63.51
N ARG A 19 16.38 -3.07 63.60
CA ARG A 19 16.15 -2.06 62.54
C ARG A 19 17.38 -1.21 62.25
N ARG A 20 18.11 -0.78 63.28
CA ARG A 20 19.39 -0.05 63.10
C ARG A 20 20.45 -0.91 62.42
N LYS A 21 20.52 -2.21 62.74
CA LYS A 21 21.40 -3.15 62.05
C LYS A 21 20.98 -3.36 60.59
N ALA A 22 19.68 -3.51 60.32
CA ALA A 22 19.13 -3.60 58.97
C ALA A 22 19.48 -2.37 58.14
N GLN A 23 19.36 -1.17 58.72
CA GLN A 23 19.74 0.07 58.02
C GLN A 23 21.23 0.14 57.70
N ARG A 24 22.12 -0.31 58.60
CA ARG A 24 23.57 -0.39 58.32
C ARG A 24 23.90 -1.36 57.20
N GLU A 25 23.23 -2.52 57.17
CA GLU A 25 23.38 -3.50 56.09
C GLU A 25 22.87 -2.92 54.76
N LYS A 26 21.77 -2.17 54.78
CA LYS A 26 21.30 -1.44 53.60
C LYS A 26 22.30 -0.38 53.14
N ASP A 27 22.86 0.41 54.03
CA ASP A 27 23.82 1.47 53.67
C ASP A 27 25.08 0.85 53.05
N ALA A 28 25.60 -0.25 53.62
CA ALA A 28 26.70 -1.01 53.02
C ALA A 28 26.33 -1.62 51.66
N GLY A 29 25.07 -2.05 51.49
CA GLY A 29 24.54 -2.52 50.22
C GLY A 29 24.42 -1.40 49.18
N ASP A 30 24.06 -0.19 49.60
CA ASP A 30 23.99 1.00 48.75
C ASP A 30 25.40 1.41 48.28
N ASP A 31 26.39 1.38 49.18
CA ASP A 31 27.81 1.60 48.83
C ASP A 31 28.31 0.56 47.79
N ASP A 32 28.06 -0.73 48.04
CA ASP A 32 28.41 -1.79 47.09
C ASP A 32 27.66 -1.66 45.75
N TYR A 33 26.43 -1.16 45.77
CA TYR A 33 25.62 -0.93 44.58
C TYR A 33 26.19 0.22 43.72
N ASP A 34 26.55 1.33 44.35
CA ASP A 34 27.14 2.49 43.67
C ASP A 34 28.52 2.18 43.09
N GLU A 35 29.27 1.27 43.73
CA GLU A 35 30.53 0.73 43.21
C GLU A 35 30.35 -0.39 42.15
N GLY A 36 29.11 -0.69 41.75
CA GLY A 36 28.78 -1.69 40.72
C GLY A 36 28.93 -3.15 41.18
N ARG A 37 29.15 -3.40 42.48
CA ARG A 37 29.28 -4.74 43.07
C ARG A 37 27.91 -5.32 43.44
N TYR A 38 27.04 -5.46 42.45
CA TYR A 38 25.64 -5.85 42.63
C TYR A 38 25.44 -7.18 43.38
N LYS A 39 26.31 -8.19 43.16
CA LYS A 39 26.25 -9.46 43.90
C LYS A 39 26.38 -9.25 45.41
N ARG A 40 27.34 -8.43 45.84
CA ARG A 40 27.55 -8.13 47.26
C ARG A 40 26.45 -7.25 47.82
N ALA A 41 25.97 -6.28 47.02
CA ALA A 41 24.82 -5.46 47.38
C ALA A 41 23.57 -6.32 47.68
N VAL A 42 23.28 -7.32 46.84
CA VAL A 42 22.19 -8.29 47.08
C VAL A 42 22.37 -9.04 48.40
N GLU A 43 23.57 -9.49 48.74
CA GLU A 43 23.85 -10.17 50.01
C GLU A 43 23.60 -9.25 51.22
N HIS A 44 23.99 -7.98 51.10
CA HIS A 44 23.74 -6.96 52.12
C HIS A 44 22.24 -6.67 52.28
N TYR A 45 21.50 -6.48 51.18
CA TYR A 45 20.05 -6.28 51.23
C TYR A 45 19.28 -7.51 51.71
N ALA A 46 19.71 -8.73 51.37
CA ALA A 46 19.10 -9.95 51.88
C ALA A 46 19.30 -10.10 53.39
N ARG A 47 20.49 -9.73 53.92
CA ARG A 47 20.72 -9.64 55.37
C ARG A 47 19.84 -8.58 56.03
N ALA A 48 19.68 -7.42 55.40
CA ALA A 48 18.79 -6.37 55.89
C ALA A 48 17.32 -6.84 55.96
N ALA A 49 16.84 -7.53 54.92
CA ALA A 49 15.49 -8.11 54.88
C ALA A 49 15.26 -9.18 55.96
N ALA A 50 16.28 -9.98 56.29
CA ALA A 50 16.20 -10.95 57.38
C ALA A 50 16.14 -10.29 58.77
N LEU A 51 16.76 -9.12 58.93
CA LEU A 51 16.79 -8.36 60.19
C LEU A 51 15.53 -7.53 60.41
N ASP A 52 14.94 -6.97 59.34
CA ASP A 52 13.64 -6.28 59.40
C ASP A 52 12.73 -6.70 58.22
N PRO A 53 11.99 -7.82 58.37
CA PRO A 53 11.06 -8.31 57.34
C PRO A 53 9.83 -7.42 57.12
N GLY A 54 9.73 -6.31 57.87
CA GLY A 54 8.65 -5.33 57.77
C GLY A 54 8.89 -4.24 56.72
N ASP A 55 10.14 -4.05 56.28
CA ASP A 55 10.49 -3.06 55.28
C ASP A 55 10.68 -3.70 53.89
N ILE A 56 9.73 -3.43 53.01
CA ILE A 56 9.73 -3.91 51.63
C ILE A 56 10.73 -3.18 50.72
N SER A 57 11.40 -2.14 51.22
CA SER A 57 12.44 -1.43 50.43
C SER A 57 13.63 -2.33 50.13
N PHE A 58 13.95 -3.30 51.00
CA PHE A 58 15.06 -4.23 50.80
C PHE A 58 14.86 -5.18 49.62
N PRO A 59 13.75 -5.94 49.49
CA PRO A 59 13.53 -6.79 48.32
C PRO A 59 13.42 -5.99 47.02
N ILE A 60 12.94 -4.74 47.06
CA ILE A 60 12.96 -3.83 45.88
C ILE A 60 14.40 -3.48 45.48
N LYS A 61 15.27 -3.16 46.43
CA LYS A 61 16.70 -2.91 46.18
C LYS A 61 17.44 -4.16 45.69
N CYS A 62 17.09 -5.34 46.21
CA CYS A 62 17.55 -6.62 45.66
C CYS A 62 17.14 -6.77 44.19
N ALA A 63 15.86 -6.56 43.88
CA ALA A 63 15.35 -6.68 42.51
C ALA A 63 16.07 -5.74 41.55
N LYS A 64 16.25 -4.47 41.95
CA LYS A 64 17.03 -3.50 41.17
C LYS A 64 18.46 -3.98 40.92
N SER A 65 19.11 -4.57 41.93
CA SER A 65 20.48 -5.08 41.78
C SER A 65 20.55 -6.28 40.83
N TYR A 66 19.58 -7.20 40.91
CA TYR A 66 19.45 -8.31 39.96
C TYR A 66 19.19 -7.84 38.53
N PHE A 67 18.41 -6.77 38.36
CA PHE A 67 18.18 -6.16 37.05
C PHE A 67 19.49 -5.69 36.40
N HIS A 68 20.36 -5.01 37.15
CA HIS A 68 21.67 -4.58 36.64
C HIS A 68 22.68 -5.72 36.43
N MET A 69 22.37 -6.92 36.89
CA MET A 69 23.14 -8.14 36.63
C MET A 69 22.57 -8.97 35.47
N ASP A 70 21.56 -8.46 34.76
CA ASP A 70 20.80 -9.18 33.72
C ASP A 70 20.16 -10.49 34.23
N GLN A 71 19.93 -10.60 35.54
CA GLN A 71 19.23 -11.72 36.16
C GLN A 71 17.76 -11.37 36.33
N TYR A 72 17.06 -11.26 35.19
CA TYR A 72 15.70 -10.74 35.16
C TYR A 72 14.69 -11.67 35.84
N GLU A 73 14.86 -12.99 35.79
CA GLU A 73 13.98 -13.94 36.48
C GLU A 73 14.06 -13.77 38.01
N ASP A 74 15.28 -13.60 38.54
CA ASP A 74 15.49 -13.33 39.96
C ASP A 74 14.94 -11.95 40.35
N CYS A 75 15.07 -10.94 39.47
CA CYS A 75 14.44 -9.63 39.65
C CYS A 75 12.92 -9.75 39.80
N VAL A 76 12.26 -10.43 38.86
CA VAL A 76 10.80 -10.64 38.89
C VAL A 76 10.38 -11.36 40.18
N ARG A 77 11.10 -12.41 40.58
CA ARG A 77 10.83 -13.14 41.82
C ARG A 77 10.90 -12.25 43.05
N ARG A 78 11.92 -11.38 43.15
CA ARG A 78 12.07 -10.42 44.26
C ARG A 78 11.01 -9.32 44.23
N CYS A 79 10.60 -8.87 43.06
CA CYS A 79 9.49 -7.95 42.94
C CYS A 79 8.16 -8.57 43.38
N ASP A 80 7.90 -9.83 43.03
CA ASP A 80 6.70 -10.55 43.47
C ASP A 80 6.66 -10.70 45.00
N GLU A 81 7.79 -11.08 45.60
CA GLU A 81 7.98 -11.10 47.06
C GLU A 81 7.68 -9.72 47.68
N ALA A 82 8.20 -8.63 47.09
CA ALA A 82 7.98 -7.28 47.59
C ALA A 82 6.52 -6.82 47.47
N VAL A 83 5.82 -7.17 46.38
CA VAL A 83 4.42 -6.81 46.16
C VAL A 83 3.50 -7.57 47.11
N GLU A 84 3.69 -8.89 47.25
CA GLU A 84 2.91 -9.72 48.17
C GLU A 84 3.09 -9.22 49.60
N ARG A 85 4.34 -9.08 50.04
CA ARG A 85 4.65 -8.61 51.38
C ARG A 85 4.18 -7.18 51.63
N GLY A 86 4.29 -6.32 50.63
CA GLY A 86 3.82 -4.93 50.70
C GLY A 86 2.32 -4.81 50.89
N ARG A 87 1.56 -5.70 50.25
CA ARG A 87 0.10 -5.79 50.41
C ARG A 87 -0.29 -6.33 51.79
N GLU A 88 0.39 -7.38 52.27
CA GLU A 88 0.18 -7.94 53.61
C GLU A 88 0.42 -6.91 54.72
N LEU A 89 1.54 -6.20 54.62
CA LEU A 89 1.96 -5.21 55.62
C LEU A 89 1.27 -3.86 55.46
N ARG A 90 0.45 -3.68 54.41
CA ARG A 90 -0.16 -2.41 54.02
C ARG A 90 0.88 -1.29 53.92
N SER A 91 2.02 -1.62 53.31
CA SER A 91 3.14 -0.70 53.09
C SER A 91 2.73 0.46 52.18
N LYS A 92 3.61 1.46 52.05
CA LYS A 92 3.38 2.63 51.18
C LYS A 92 3.12 2.18 49.74
N LYS A 93 2.02 2.67 49.14
CA LYS A 93 1.66 2.39 47.74
C LYS A 93 2.77 2.73 46.74
N SER A 94 3.54 3.79 47.01
CA SER A 94 4.69 4.18 46.18
C SER A 94 5.78 3.10 46.11
N LEU A 95 5.99 2.34 47.18
CA LEU A 95 6.96 1.23 47.19
C LEU A 95 6.43 0.01 46.43
N VAL A 96 5.13 -0.30 46.58
CA VAL A 96 4.49 -1.37 45.81
C VAL A 96 4.50 -1.04 44.31
N ALA A 97 4.23 0.21 43.94
CA ALA A 97 4.37 0.70 42.58
C ALA A 97 5.82 0.55 42.08
N GLN A 98 6.81 0.92 42.88
CA GLN A 98 8.22 0.74 42.50
C GLN A 98 8.59 -0.74 42.25
N ALA A 99 8.07 -1.67 43.07
CA ALA A 99 8.27 -3.10 42.85
C ALA A 99 7.63 -3.56 41.52
N LEU A 100 6.40 -3.12 41.23
CA LEU A 100 5.69 -3.43 39.99
C LEU A 100 6.36 -2.82 38.76
N PHE A 101 6.95 -1.62 38.88
CA PHE A 101 7.76 -1.00 37.84
C PHE A 101 8.95 -1.88 37.47
N TRP A 102 9.79 -2.26 38.45
CA TRP A 102 10.95 -3.11 38.18
C TRP A 102 10.55 -4.50 37.65
N LYS A 103 9.43 -5.04 38.11
CA LYS A 103 8.84 -6.27 37.54
C LYS A 103 8.51 -6.09 36.07
N GLY A 104 7.81 -5.01 35.72
CA GLY A 104 7.44 -4.70 34.35
C GLY A 104 8.65 -4.56 33.43
N THR A 105 9.65 -3.78 33.85
CA THR A 105 10.89 -3.59 33.08
C THR A 105 11.70 -4.89 32.93
N ALA A 106 11.80 -5.71 33.99
CA ALA A 106 12.47 -7.00 33.91
C ALA A 106 11.75 -7.98 32.96
N LEU A 107 10.41 -8.04 33.01
CA LEU A 107 9.61 -8.85 32.11
C LEU A 107 9.73 -8.39 30.65
N LEU A 108 9.90 -7.09 30.40
CA LEU A 108 10.11 -6.56 29.06
C LEU A 108 11.46 -7.05 28.48
N ASN A 109 12.51 -7.10 29.31
CA ASN A 109 13.82 -7.60 28.90
C ASN A 109 13.86 -9.13 28.73
N LEU A 110 12.92 -9.86 29.35
CA LEU A 110 12.73 -11.30 29.15
C LEU A 110 11.83 -11.64 27.96
N ALA A 111 11.22 -10.65 27.30
CA ALA A 111 10.24 -10.91 26.27
C ALA A 111 10.89 -11.41 24.98
N ASP A 112 10.59 -12.65 24.59
CA ASP A 112 11.02 -13.24 23.33
C ASP A 112 10.01 -13.02 22.19
N CYS A 113 8.75 -12.72 22.55
CA CYS A 113 7.66 -12.49 21.62
C CYS A 113 6.71 -11.39 22.09
N ALA A 114 5.90 -10.88 21.16
CA ALA A 114 4.93 -9.82 21.46
C ALA A 114 3.92 -10.22 22.55
N SER A 115 3.63 -11.52 22.69
CA SER A 115 2.73 -12.02 23.74
C SER A 115 3.33 -11.86 25.14
N ASP A 116 4.65 -12.01 25.29
CA ASP A 116 5.33 -11.92 26.59
C ASP A 116 5.37 -10.48 27.10
N CYS A 117 5.44 -9.49 26.19
CA CYS A 117 5.31 -8.07 26.52
C CYS A 117 3.99 -7.75 27.25
N ASN A 118 2.92 -8.54 27.06
CA ASN A 118 1.66 -8.32 27.77
C ASN A 118 1.79 -8.50 29.29
N ALA A 119 2.70 -9.36 29.77
CA ALA A 119 2.97 -9.50 31.20
C ALA A 119 3.66 -8.23 31.74
N ALA A 120 4.63 -7.69 31.00
CA ALA A 120 5.32 -6.44 31.32
C ALA A 120 4.35 -5.25 31.36
N ILE A 121 3.56 -5.06 30.29
CA ILE A 121 2.56 -3.99 30.16
C ILE A 121 1.55 -4.05 31.31
N ARG A 122 1.07 -5.24 31.67
CA ARG A 122 0.15 -5.39 32.81
C ARG A 122 0.78 -4.97 34.13
N ALA A 123 2.04 -5.34 34.39
CA ALA A 123 2.75 -4.94 35.61
C ALA A 123 2.97 -3.41 35.65
N LEU A 124 3.33 -2.78 34.53
CA LEU A 124 3.50 -1.33 34.43
C LEU A 124 2.19 -0.56 34.61
N LYS A 125 1.08 -1.05 34.01
CA LYS A 125 -0.27 -0.49 34.24
C LYS A 125 -0.67 -0.57 35.71
N GLN A 126 -0.46 -1.73 36.35
CA GLN A 126 -0.69 -1.89 37.79
C GLN A 126 0.17 -0.92 38.62
N SER A 127 1.43 -0.68 38.23
CA SER A 127 2.28 0.30 38.90
C SER A 127 1.70 1.71 38.83
N LEU A 128 1.22 2.14 37.66
CA LEU A 128 0.61 3.46 37.47
C LEU A 128 -0.69 3.62 38.27
N ASP A 129 -1.51 2.58 38.31
CA ASP A 129 -2.75 2.55 39.09
C ASP A 129 -2.50 2.67 40.60
N GLU A 130 -1.41 2.05 41.10
CA GLU A 130 -1.03 2.13 42.52
C GLU A 130 -0.45 3.51 42.89
N HIS A 131 0.44 4.04 42.04
CA HIS A 131 1.02 5.37 42.20
C HIS A 131 1.52 5.91 40.86
N TYR A 132 0.90 7.00 40.39
CA TYR A 132 1.32 7.66 39.16
C TYR A 132 2.79 8.12 39.23
N ASN A 133 3.55 7.79 38.20
CA ASN A 133 4.93 8.21 38.03
C ASN A 133 5.21 8.39 36.54
N LYS A 134 5.67 9.58 36.15
CA LYS A 134 6.01 9.90 34.76
C LYS A 134 7.06 8.95 34.17
N GLY A 135 8.00 8.46 34.99
CA GLY A 135 8.99 7.47 34.54
C GLY A 135 8.35 6.12 34.19
N THR A 136 7.33 5.70 34.94
CA THR A 136 6.59 4.46 34.66
C THR A 136 5.70 4.59 33.43
N GLU A 137 5.12 5.77 33.19
CA GLU A 137 4.38 6.07 31.95
C GLU A 137 5.28 5.95 30.73
N ALA A 138 6.48 6.55 30.76
CA ALA A 138 7.44 6.44 29.67
C ALA A 138 7.87 4.98 29.40
N SER A 139 8.11 4.17 30.44
CA SER A 139 8.43 2.76 30.26
C SER A 139 7.24 1.91 29.78
N LEU A 140 6.00 2.34 30.07
CA LEU A 140 4.81 1.69 29.54
C LEU A 140 4.68 1.97 28.03
N ASP A 141 4.89 3.22 27.62
CA ASP A 141 4.91 3.59 26.19
C ASP A 141 6.01 2.83 25.43
N GLU A 142 7.20 2.71 26.03
CA GLU A 142 8.29 1.88 25.49
C GLU A 142 7.87 0.41 25.34
N ALA A 143 7.26 -0.18 26.37
CA ALA A 143 6.80 -1.57 26.33
C ALA A 143 5.70 -1.80 25.27
N GLU A 144 4.81 -0.83 25.07
CA GLU A 144 3.78 -0.89 24.03
C GLU A 144 4.40 -0.76 22.63
N SER A 145 5.37 0.14 22.43
CA SER A 145 6.13 0.26 21.17
C SER A 145 6.90 -1.01 20.84
N THR A 146 7.65 -1.58 21.80
CA THR A 146 8.38 -2.84 21.61
C THR A 146 7.44 -3.99 21.26
N ARG A 147 6.26 -4.08 21.88
CA ARG A 147 5.25 -5.08 21.54
C ARG A 147 4.79 -4.94 20.08
N GLU A 148 4.53 -3.73 19.62
CA GLU A 148 4.09 -3.47 18.24
C GLU A 148 5.16 -3.81 17.22
N GLU A 149 6.42 -3.46 17.49
CA GLU A 149 7.57 -3.81 16.66
C GLU A 149 7.74 -5.34 16.56
N MET A 150 7.67 -6.05 17.69
CA MET A 150 7.75 -7.51 17.71
C MET A 150 6.58 -8.15 16.95
N GLU A 151 5.35 -7.62 17.10
CA GLU A 151 4.18 -8.13 16.40
C GLU A 151 4.32 -7.98 14.87
N GLU A 152 4.91 -6.88 14.41
CA GLU A 152 5.17 -6.68 12.98
C GLU A 152 6.24 -7.64 12.45
N LEU A 153 7.34 -7.82 13.18
CA LEU A 153 8.37 -8.81 12.83
C LEU A 153 7.79 -10.23 12.77
N GLU A 154 6.90 -10.57 13.69
CA GLU A 154 6.20 -11.86 13.69
C GLU A 154 5.24 -12.01 12.51
N LYS A 155 4.52 -10.95 12.13
CA LYS A 155 3.68 -10.91 10.92
C LYS A 155 4.51 -11.11 9.66
N GLU A 156 5.67 -10.47 9.55
CA GLU A 156 6.58 -10.63 8.42
C GLU A 156 7.15 -12.05 8.35
N ALA A 157 7.62 -12.59 9.47
CA ALA A 157 8.09 -13.97 9.56
C ALA A 157 6.98 -14.97 9.18
N ALA A 158 5.74 -14.74 9.63
CA ALA A 158 4.59 -15.57 9.26
C ALA A 158 4.28 -15.47 7.76
N LYS A 159 4.35 -14.27 7.17
CA LYS A 159 4.16 -14.06 5.73
C LYS A 159 5.21 -14.82 4.91
N HIS A 160 6.47 -14.75 5.31
CA HIS A 160 7.56 -15.49 4.67
C HIS A 160 7.30 -17.02 4.67
N HIS A 161 6.93 -17.59 5.83
CA HIS A 161 6.57 -19.01 5.91
C HIS A 161 5.35 -19.36 5.05
N ARG A 162 4.34 -18.49 4.99
CA ARG A 162 3.15 -18.69 4.16
C ARG A 162 3.49 -18.71 2.68
N ASP A 163 4.31 -17.77 2.22
CA ASP A 163 4.65 -17.66 0.81
C ASP A 163 5.54 -18.84 0.36
N LYS A 164 6.46 -19.30 1.21
CA LYS A 164 7.15 -20.59 1.02
C LYS A 164 6.20 -21.79 0.97
N GLY A 165 5.17 -21.81 1.83
CA GLY A 165 4.12 -22.82 1.79
C GLY A 165 3.34 -22.84 0.47
N LYS A 166 3.06 -21.66 -0.12
CA LYS A 166 2.40 -21.54 -1.42
C LYS A 166 3.27 -22.02 -2.58
N GLU A 167 4.57 -21.78 -2.52
CA GLU A 167 5.53 -22.33 -3.48
C GLU A 167 5.54 -23.87 -3.42
N LEU A 168 5.58 -24.45 -2.23
CA LEU A 168 5.49 -25.91 -2.07
C LEU A 168 4.15 -26.48 -2.58
N LEU A 169 3.06 -25.71 -2.45
CA LEU A 169 1.77 -26.06 -3.03
C LEU A 169 1.77 -26.07 -4.56
N SER A 170 2.46 -25.13 -5.22
CA SER A 170 2.58 -25.16 -6.69
C SER A 170 3.37 -26.37 -7.18
N GLN A 171 4.30 -26.85 -6.35
CA GLN A 171 5.06 -28.09 -6.57
C GLN A 171 4.30 -29.37 -6.16
N LYS A 172 3.03 -29.29 -5.74
CA LYS A 172 2.21 -30.41 -5.23
C LYS A 172 2.77 -31.12 -3.98
N LYS A 173 3.69 -30.47 -3.24
CA LYS A 173 4.27 -30.99 -1.99
C LYS A 173 3.39 -30.64 -0.78
N HIS A 174 2.21 -31.24 -0.71
CA HIS A 174 1.18 -30.89 0.28
C HIS A 174 1.61 -31.07 1.75
N LYS A 175 2.38 -32.13 2.07
CA LYS A 175 2.88 -32.38 3.44
C LYS A 175 3.85 -31.29 3.91
N GLU A 176 4.84 -30.97 3.08
CA GLU A 176 5.84 -29.93 3.40
C GLU A 176 5.18 -28.54 3.49
N ALA A 177 4.21 -28.26 2.62
CA ALA A 177 3.43 -27.02 2.66
C ALA A 177 2.65 -26.88 3.98
N ALA A 178 1.97 -27.92 4.44
CA ALA A 178 1.23 -27.92 5.71
C ALA A 178 2.14 -27.62 6.92
N ILE A 179 3.38 -28.10 6.90
CA ILE A 179 4.39 -27.79 7.93
C ILE A 179 4.74 -26.30 7.91
N GLN A 180 4.96 -25.71 6.73
CA GLN A 180 5.25 -24.27 6.63
C GLN A 180 4.07 -23.40 7.08
N PHE A 181 2.83 -23.75 6.72
CA PHE A 181 1.66 -23.03 7.21
C PHE A 181 1.49 -23.18 8.73
N THR A 182 1.85 -24.33 9.31
CA THR A 182 1.85 -24.48 10.77
C THR A 182 2.88 -23.56 11.43
N LYS A 183 4.07 -23.37 10.84
CA LYS A 183 5.05 -22.38 11.31
C LYS A 183 4.51 -20.96 11.19
N ALA A 184 3.81 -20.64 10.09
CA ALA A 184 3.17 -19.33 9.90
C ALA A 184 2.08 -19.06 10.95
N ILE A 185 1.26 -20.06 11.30
CA ILE A 185 0.21 -19.94 12.34
C ILE A 185 0.83 -19.73 13.72
N LYS A 186 1.92 -20.43 14.03
CA LYS A 186 2.62 -20.23 15.32
C LYS A 186 3.13 -18.79 15.49
N LYS A 187 3.57 -18.15 14.39
CA LYS A 187 4.05 -16.76 14.41
C LYS A 187 2.94 -15.74 14.33
N ASN A 188 1.88 -16.01 13.58
CA ASN A 188 0.71 -15.15 13.51
C ASN A 188 -0.57 -16.00 13.55
N PRO A 189 -1.13 -16.21 14.77
CA PRO A 189 -2.32 -17.03 14.97
C PRO A 189 -3.62 -16.28 14.61
N THR A 190 -3.58 -14.99 14.30
CA THR A 190 -4.76 -14.18 14.01
C THR A 190 -5.08 -14.10 12.51
N ASN A 191 -4.20 -14.61 11.65
CA ASN A 191 -4.38 -14.52 10.21
C ASN A 191 -5.26 -15.67 9.64
N PRO A 192 -6.50 -15.41 9.20
CA PRO A 192 -7.41 -16.45 8.68
C PRO A 192 -6.86 -17.15 7.44
N ARG A 193 -6.03 -16.46 6.65
CA ARG A 193 -5.46 -17.01 5.39
C ARG A 193 -4.55 -18.19 5.67
N ASN A 194 -3.79 -18.16 6.77
CA ASN A 194 -2.87 -19.24 7.13
C ASN A 194 -3.62 -20.55 7.42
N PHE A 195 -4.75 -20.46 8.12
CA PHE A 195 -5.63 -21.60 8.38
C PHE A 195 -6.29 -22.11 7.10
N SER A 196 -6.84 -21.23 6.27
CA SER A 196 -7.45 -21.65 4.99
C SER A 196 -6.45 -22.30 4.01
N ASP A 197 -5.21 -21.80 3.97
CA ASP A 197 -4.14 -22.39 3.15
C ASP A 197 -3.68 -23.76 3.72
N ARG A 198 -3.64 -23.92 5.06
CA ARG A 198 -3.37 -25.21 5.72
C ARG A 198 -4.51 -26.21 5.54
N ALA A 199 -5.77 -25.77 5.66
CA ALA A 199 -6.97 -26.56 5.40
C ALA A 199 -6.93 -27.15 3.99
N LYS A 200 -6.56 -26.33 2.99
CA LYS A 200 -6.34 -26.82 1.61
C LYS A 200 -5.36 -27.99 1.58
N CYS A 201 -4.20 -27.85 2.23
CA CYS A 201 -3.19 -28.90 2.25
C CYS A 201 -3.73 -30.18 2.90
N ARG A 202 -4.47 -30.05 4.01
CA ARG A 202 -5.05 -31.17 4.75
C ARG A 202 -6.13 -31.90 3.95
N ILE A 203 -6.97 -31.16 3.22
CA ILE A 203 -7.97 -31.72 2.29
C ILE A 203 -7.29 -32.58 1.23
N GLU A 204 -6.24 -32.07 0.58
CA GLU A 204 -5.47 -32.81 -0.45
C GLU A 204 -4.75 -34.04 0.12
N LEU A 205 -4.46 -34.03 1.43
CA LEU A 205 -3.87 -35.16 2.16
C LEU A 205 -4.92 -36.13 2.74
N ASN A 206 -6.22 -35.89 2.47
CA ASN A 206 -7.35 -36.65 3.02
C ASN A 206 -7.46 -36.60 4.57
N ALA A 207 -6.84 -35.60 5.21
CA ALA A 207 -6.98 -35.31 6.64
C ALA A 207 -8.18 -34.37 6.85
N LEU A 208 -9.39 -34.90 6.61
CA LEU A 208 -10.62 -34.12 6.50
C LEU A 208 -11.05 -33.50 7.84
N ALA A 209 -10.90 -34.20 8.96
CA ALA A 209 -11.29 -33.69 10.27
C ALA A 209 -10.45 -32.46 10.67
N GLU A 210 -9.13 -32.56 10.55
CA GLU A 210 -8.22 -31.45 10.85
C GLU A 210 -8.33 -30.32 9.82
N GLY A 211 -8.75 -30.65 8.59
CA GLY A 211 -9.09 -29.66 7.57
C GLY A 211 -10.35 -28.87 7.91
N LEU A 212 -11.36 -29.51 8.50
CA LEU A 212 -12.59 -28.86 8.97
C LEU A 212 -12.29 -27.89 10.10
N GLU A 213 -11.51 -28.32 11.10
CA GLU A 213 -11.10 -27.48 12.23
C GLU A 213 -10.38 -26.20 11.76
N ASP A 214 -9.47 -26.32 10.79
CA ASP A 214 -8.79 -25.17 10.20
C ASP A 214 -9.75 -24.25 9.45
N ALA A 215 -10.70 -24.82 8.72
CA ALA A 215 -11.68 -24.03 7.98
C ALA A 215 -12.62 -23.27 8.93
N ASP A 216 -13.07 -23.92 10.01
CA ASP A 216 -13.86 -23.28 11.07
C ASP A 216 -13.07 -22.19 11.78
N LYS A 217 -11.80 -22.45 12.15
CA LYS A 217 -10.95 -21.42 12.76
C LYS A 217 -10.71 -20.23 11.83
N SER A 218 -10.59 -20.49 10.53
CA SER A 218 -10.47 -19.42 9.53
C SER A 218 -11.72 -18.53 9.47
N ILE A 219 -12.91 -19.09 9.66
CA ILE A 219 -14.18 -18.34 9.66
C ILE A 219 -14.37 -17.61 10.99
N GLU A 220 -13.98 -18.21 12.11
CA GLU A 220 -14.00 -17.58 13.43
C GLU A 220 -13.11 -16.32 13.47
N LEU A 221 -11.92 -16.39 12.86
CA LEU A 221 -10.98 -15.26 12.80
C LEU A 221 -11.45 -14.14 11.86
N ASP A 222 -12.07 -14.50 10.73
CA ASP A 222 -12.63 -13.52 9.79
C ASP A 222 -13.92 -14.08 9.15
N PRO A 223 -15.09 -13.71 9.69
CA PRO A 223 -16.39 -14.14 9.17
C PRO A 223 -16.67 -13.65 7.74
N THR A 224 -15.93 -12.66 7.24
CA THR A 224 -16.07 -12.15 5.87
C THR A 224 -15.16 -12.88 4.88
N PHE A 225 -14.27 -13.75 5.36
CA PHE A 225 -13.32 -14.45 4.53
C PHE A 225 -13.96 -15.64 3.79
N TRP A 226 -14.45 -15.39 2.58
CA TRP A 226 -15.14 -16.38 1.74
C TRP A 226 -14.37 -17.69 1.50
N LYS A 227 -13.02 -17.67 1.53
CA LYS A 227 -12.21 -18.88 1.35
C LYS A 227 -12.30 -19.83 2.54
N GLY A 228 -12.58 -19.33 3.75
CA GLY A 228 -12.88 -20.17 4.91
C GLY A 228 -14.11 -21.05 4.64
N TYR A 229 -15.21 -20.42 4.21
CA TYR A 229 -16.44 -21.12 3.80
C TYR A 229 -16.20 -22.09 2.64
N LEU A 230 -15.40 -21.69 1.63
CA LEU A 230 -15.03 -22.59 0.54
C LEU A 230 -14.35 -23.86 1.06
N ARG A 231 -13.36 -23.74 1.96
CA ARG A 231 -12.66 -24.91 2.52
C ARG A 231 -13.57 -25.77 3.37
N LYS A 232 -14.40 -25.16 4.21
CA LYS A 232 -15.37 -25.87 5.05
C LYS A 232 -16.34 -26.68 4.21
N ALA A 233 -16.92 -26.05 3.19
CA ALA A 233 -17.86 -26.70 2.28
C ALA A 233 -17.20 -27.79 1.42
N GLU A 234 -15.94 -27.61 0.99
CA GLU A 234 -15.15 -28.66 0.33
C GLU A 234 -14.96 -29.89 1.24
N VAL A 235 -14.62 -29.69 2.52
CA VAL A 235 -14.51 -30.79 3.48
C VAL A 235 -15.86 -31.49 3.67
N GLN A 236 -16.93 -30.73 3.90
CA GLN A 236 -18.28 -31.27 4.08
C GLN A 236 -18.73 -32.09 2.87
N PHE A 237 -18.45 -31.60 1.65
CA PHE A 237 -18.71 -32.31 0.41
C PHE A 237 -17.97 -33.66 0.34
N LEU A 238 -16.68 -33.67 0.71
CA LEU A 238 -15.86 -34.88 0.74
C LEU A 238 -16.30 -35.87 1.82
N THR A 239 -16.89 -35.38 2.92
CA THR A 239 -17.50 -36.22 3.96
C THR A 239 -18.94 -36.65 3.65
N HIS A 240 -19.44 -36.40 2.43
CA HIS A 240 -20.81 -36.70 1.97
C HIS A 240 -21.94 -35.94 2.68
N ASN A 241 -21.63 -34.88 3.43
CA ASN A 241 -22.61 -33.99 4.06
C ASN A 241 -23.02 -32.88 3.08
N TYR A 242 -23.70 -33.27 2.00
CA TYR A 242 -23.98 -32.37 0.87
C TYR A 242 -24.91 -31.21 1.22
N GLU A 243 -25.87 -31.40 2.12
CA GLU A 243 -26.77 -30.35 2.60
C GLU A 243 -26.01 -29.24 3.33
N ASP A 244 -25.19 -29.63 4.31
CA ASP A 244 -24.38 -28.69 5.08
C ASP A 244 -23.31 -28.00 4.21
N ALA A 245 -22.77 -28.72 3.23
CA ALA A 245 -21.88 -28.13 2.23
C ALA A 245 -22.59 -27.04 1.43
N MET A 246 -23.83 -27.28 1.01
CA MET A 246 -24.63 -26.29 0.26
C MET A 246 -24.95 -25.06 1.09
N THR A 247 -25.38 -25.21 2.34
CA THR A 247 -25.65 -24.07 3.24
C THR A 247 -24.39 -23.25 3.45
N THR A 248 -23.26 -23.91 3.72
CA THR A 248 -21.96 -23.27 3.91
C THR A 248 -21.49 -22.53 2.65
N TYR A 249 -21.67 -23.12 1.46
CA TYR A 249 -21.37 -22.43 0.20
C TYR A 249 -22.25 -21.20 -0.01
N LEU A 250 -23.53 -21.27 0.30
CA LEU A 250 -24.46 -20.14 0.19
C LEU A 250 -24.09 -19.01 1.17
N ASP A 251 -23.63 -19.35 2.37
CA ASP A 251 -23.11 -18.37 3.31
C ASP A 251 -21.83 -17.70 2.79
N GLY A 252 -20.89 -18.46 2.23
CA GLY A 252 -19.68 -17.92 1.61
C GLY A 252 -19.95 -17.01 0.41
N LEU A 253 -21.07 -17.21 -0.31
CA LEU A 253 -21.46 -16.41 -1.48
C LEU A 253 -21.77 -14.94 -1.13
N LYS A 254 -22.11 -14.68 0.14
CA LYS A 254 -22.40 -13.32 0.64
C LYS A 254 -21.16 -12.42 0.59
N TYR A 255 -19.96 -12.98 0.77
CA TYR A 255 -18.74 -12.21 1.01
C TYR A 255 -17.68 -12.30 -0.10
N GLY A 256 -17.76 -13.27 -1.02
CA GLY A 256 -16.69 -13.56 -1.99
C GLY A 256 -16.76 -12.80 -3.34
N PRO A 257 -15.65 -12.23 -3.86
CA PRO A 257 -15.58 -11.62 -5.19
C PRO A 257 -15.54 -12.67 -6.33
N LYS A 258 -14.98 -13.86 -6.09
CA LYS A 258 -14.92 -14.97 -7.07
C LYS A 258 -16.05 -15.97 -6.83
N LYS A 259 -17.26 -15.54 -7.16
CA LYS A 259 -18.48 -16.33 -6.95
C LYS A 259 -18.52 -17.62 -7.77
N THR A 260 -17.78 -17.72 -8.89
CA THR A 260 -17.78 -18.87 -9.80
C THR A 260 -17.37 -20.19 -9.13
N ILE A 261 -16.30 -20.20 -8.33
CA ILE A 261 -15.81 -21.42 -7.66
C ILE A 261 -16.85 -21.94 -6.65
N ILE A 262 -17.52 -21.01 -5.94
CA ILE A 262 -18.60 -21.34 -5.01
C ILE A 262 -19.82 -21.87 -5.78
N TYR A 263 -20.20 -21.24 -6.89
CA TYR A 263 -21.27 -21.72 -7.77
C TYR A 263 -21.00 -23.15 -8.27
N ASP A 264 -19.77 -23.44 -8.69
CA ASP A 264 -19.37 -24.78 -9.14
C ASP A 264 -19.38 -25.81 -8.00
N GLY A 265 -19.04 -25.39 -6.77
CA GLY A 265 -19.19 -26.20 -5.56
C GLY A 265 -20.64 -26.57 -5.29
N ILE A 266 -21.55 -25.57 -5.30
CA ILE A 266 -22.99 -25.79 -5.11
C ILE A 266 -23.56 -26.70 -6.21
N LYS A 267 -23.16 -26.49 -7.47
CA LYS A 267 -23.59 -27.32 -8.59
C LYS A 267 -23.17 -28.79 -8.39
N ARG A 268 -21.93 -29.04 -7.95
CA ARG A 268 -21.45 -30.38 -7.63
C ARG A 268 -22.23 -31.02 -6.49
N CYS A 269 -22.53 -30.27 -5.41
CA CYS A 269 -23.39 -30.78 -4.34
C CYS A 269 -24.78 -31.19 -4.86
N LEU A 270 -25.40 -30.36 -5.70
CA LEU A 270 -26.71 -30.62 -6.29
C LEU A 270 -26.72 -31.84 -7.21
N GLU A 271 -25.67 -32.03 -8.02
CA GLU A 271 -25.53 -33.19 -8.89
C GLU A 271 -25.42 -34.49 -8.09
N GLN A 272 -24.62 -34.50 -7.02
CA GLN A 272 -24.50 -35.67 -6.14
C GLN A 272 -25.78 -35.92 -5.34
N ASN A 273 -26.49 -34.87 -4.91
CA ASN A 273 -27.75 -35.01 -4.19
C ASN A 273 -28.90 -35.48 -5.09
N LYS A 274 -28.91 -35.12 -6.39
CA LYS A 274 -29.88 -35.66 -7.36
C LYS A 274 -29.71 -37.15 -7.65
N MET A 275 -28.51 -37.70 -7.45
CA MET A 275 -28.25 -39.14 -7.55
C MET A 275 -28.78 -39.89 -6.31
N ALA A 276 -28.97 -39.19 -5.18
CA ALA A 276 -29.69 -39.66 -4.00
C ALA A 276 -31.20 -39.36 -4.14
N LYS A 277 -31.91 -40.21 -4.89
CA LYS A 277 -33.38 -40.23 -5.10
C LYS A 277 -34.24 -39.31 -4.20
N ASP A 278 -34.92 -38.34 -4.81
CA ASP A 278 -36.28 -37.84 -4.50
C ASP A 278 -36.68 -37.49 -3.05
N ARG A 279 -35.77 -37.15 -2.13
CA ARG A 279 -36.17 -36.80 -0.76
C ARG A 279 -35.33 -35.68 -0.15
N ASP A 280 -35.66 -34.43 -0.48
CA ASP A 280 -35.78 -33.40 0.56
C ASP A 280 -36.41 -32.10 0.03
N ASP A 281 -37.46 -31.62 0.69
CA ASP A 281 -38.02 -30.29 0.39
C ASP A 281 -37.02 -29.18 0.73
N ARG A 282 -36.12 -29.43 1.69
CA ARG A 282 -35.04 -28.52 2.06
C ARG A 282 -34.02 -28.32 0.92
N ALA A 283 -33.71 -29.36 0.15
CA ALA A 283 -32.82 -29.25 -1.00
C ALA A 283 -33.46 -28.43 -2.14
N LYS A 284 -34.78 -28.50 -2.31
CA LYS A 284 -35.53 -27.63 -3.24
C LYS A 284 -35.50 -26.18 -2.78
N ASP A 285 -35.69 -25.92 -1.50
CA ASP A 285 -35.64 -24.56 -0.93
C ASP A 285 -34.24 -23.93 -1.09
N LEU A 286 -33.17 -24.71 -0.85
CA LEU A 286 -31.80 -24.25 -1.10
C LEU A 286 -31.53 -23.99 -2.59
N TRP A 287 -32.13 -24.79 -3.48
CA TRP A 287 -32.04 -24.57 -4.92
C TRP A 287 -32.81 -23.33 -5.40
N GLU A 288 -33.99 -23.06 -4.84
CA GLU A 288 -34.74 -21.84 -5.11
C GLU A 288 -34.04 -20.60 -4.53
N ALA A 289 -33.47 -20.70 -3.33
CA ALA A 289 -32.61 -19.65 -2.76
C ALA A 289 -31.39 -19.37 -3.64
N PHE A 290 -30.75 -20.42 -4.15
CA PHE A 290 -29.66 -20.33 -5.12
C PHE A 290 -30.09 -19.63 -6.41
N LYS A 291 -31.20 -20.04 -7.03
CA LYS A 291 -31.76 -19.41 -8.23
C LYS A 291 -32.04 -17.94 -8.01
N LYS A 292 -32.66 -17.60 -6.88
CA LYS A 292 -33.01 -16.22 -6.51
C LYS A 292 -31.75 -15.37 -6.34
N SER A 293 -30.73 -15.91 -5.67
CA SER A 293 -29.43 -15.25 -5.51
C SER A 293 -28.69 -15.07 -6.86
N SER A 294 -28.70 -16.09 -7.72
CA SER A 294 -28.13 -16.04 -9.07
C SER A 294 -28.89 -15.06 -9.98
N SER A 295 -30.22 -14.99 -9.89
CA SER A 295 -31.08 -14.06 -10.65
C SER A 295 -30.85 -12.60 -10.25
N SER A 296 -30.74 -12.33 -8.94
CA SER A 296 -30.37 -11.02 -8.41
C SER A 296 -28.97 -10.59 -8.85
N GLN A 297 -28.00 -11.51 -8.88
CA GLN A 297 -26.65 -11.24 -9.36
C GLN A 297 -26.61 -10.94 -10.87
N VAL A 298 -27.38 -11.66 -11.69
CA VAL A 298 -27.51 -11.38 -13.13
C VAL A 298 -28.12 -10.00 -13.37
N LYS A 299 -29.08 -9.56 -12.54
CA LYS A 299 -29.62 -8.18 -12.60
C LYS A 299 -28.56 -7.14 -12.25
N ILE A 300 -27.77 -7.34 -11.20
CA ILE A 300 -26.68 -6.43 -10.80
C ILE A 300 -25.62 -6.34 -11.90
N LEU A 301 -25.19 -7.48 -12.48
CA LEU A 301 -24.21 -7.51 -13.57
C LEU A 301 -24.76 -6.83 -14.84
N LYS A 302 -26.05 -7.01 -15.16
CA LYS A 302 -26.70 -6.29 -16.27
C LYS A 302 -26.73 -4.78 -16.01
N MET A 303 -26.99 -4.35 -14.78
CA MET A 303 -26.99 -2.93 -14.40
C MET A 303 -25.60 -2.32 -14.48
N GLN A 304 -24.57 -2.99 -13.96
CA GLN A 304 -23.17 -2.57 -14.07
C GLN A 304 -22.71 -2.50 -15.53
N ARG A 305 -23.06 -3.50 -16.35
CA ARG A 305 -22.81 -3.46 -17.80
C ARG A 305 -23.45 -2.24 -18.45
N ASN A 306 -24.70 -1.92 -18.11
CA ASN A 306 -25.41 -0.78 -18.68
C ASN A 306 -24.73 0.56 -18.32
N VAL A 307 -24.25 0.71 -17.09
CA VAL A 307 -23.46 1.89 -16.65
C VAL A 307 -22.18 2.02 -17.47
N VAL A 308 -21.39 0.94 -17.58
CA VAL A 308 -20.15 0.93 -18.37
C VAL A 308 -20.41 1.25 -19.84
N THR A 309 -21.49 0.73 -20.43
CA THR A 309 -21.86 1.06 -21.81
C THR A 309 -22.27 2.53 -21.99
N LEU A 310 -22.89 3.16 -20.99
CA LEU A 310 -23.23 4.58 -21.03
C LEU A 310 -21.97 5.45 -20.93
N GLU A 311 -21.03 5.10 -20.05
CA GLU A 311 -19.74 5.79 -19.93
C GLU A 311 -18.93 5.69 -21.22
N LEU A 312 -18.89 4.50 -21.84
CA LEU A 312 -18.23 4.29 -23.13
C LEU A 312 -18.85 5.15 -24.23
N LYS A 313 -20.18 5.29 -24.27
CA LYS A 313 -20.88 6.14 -25.24
C LYS A 313 -20.52 7.61 -25.03
N SER A 314 -20.56 8.10 -23.79
CA SER A 314 -20.17 9.48 -23.45
C SER A 314 -18.70 9.78 -23.79
N ALA A 315 -17.80 8.81 -23.58
CA ALA A 315 -16.39 8.94 -23.96
C ALA A 315 -16.21 9.05 -25.48
N LYS A 316 -16.95 8.25 -26.26
CA LYS A 316 -16.92 8.33 -27.73
C LYS A 316 -17.42 9.68 -28.25
N GLU A 317 -18.49 10.23 -27.66
CA GLU A 317 -19.02 11.55 -28.03
C GLU A 317 -18.01 12.68 -27.74
N ARG A 318 -17.32 12.61 -26.58
CA ARG A 318 -16.23 13.55 -26.27
C ARG A 318 -15.07 13.46 -27.26
N ASN A 319 -14.66 12.25 -27.62
CA ASN A 319 -13.59 12.05 -28.61
C ASN A 319 -13.98 12.60 -29.99
N ALA A 320 -15.22 12.36 -30.44
CA ALA A 320 -15.71 12.93 -31.70
C ALA A 320 -15.71 14.46 -31.68
N SER A 321 -16.09 15.07 -30.55
CA SER A 321 -16.03 16.53 -30.40
C SER A 321 -14.60 17.06 -30.45
N LEU A 322 -13.63 16.36 -29.86
CA LEU A 322 -12.21 16.74 -29.89
C LEU A 322 -11.62 16.61 -31.29
N GLU A 323 -11.95 15.53 -32.01
CA GLU A 323 -11.53 15.34 -33.40
C GLU A 323 -12.03 16.47 -34.31
N GLN A 324 -13.28 16.90 -34.13
CA GLN A 324 -13.85 18.01 -34.88
C GLN A 324 -13.12 19.34 -34.59
N GLN A 325 -12.80 19.62 -33.32
CA GLN A 325 -12.04 20.81 -32.93
C GLN A 325 -10.63 20.79 -33.53
N LEU A 326 -9.95 19.65 -33.49
CA LEU A 326 -8.61 19.50 -34.06
C LEU A 326 -8.62 19.74 -35.57
N PHE A 327 -9.62 19.20 -36.28
CA PHE A 327 -9.76 19.41 -37.72
C PHE A 327 -9.98 20.88 -38.09
N GLU A 328 -10.77 21.60 -37.28
CA GLU A 328 -10.98 23.03 -37.48
C GLU A 328 -9.68 23.84 -37.28
N GLN A 329 -8.89 23.50 -36.26
CA GLN A 329 -7.59 24.12 -36.01
C GLN A 329 -6.61 23.87 -37.16
N ILE A 330 -6.52 22.62 -37.66
CA ILE A 330 -5.69 22.28 -38.82
C ILE A 330 -6.09 23.15 -40.03
N GLY A 331 -7.39 23.25 -40.32
CA GLY A 331 -7.87 24.09 -41.42
C GLY A 331 -7.55 25.59 -41.27
N ARG A 332 -7.49 26.11 -40.04
CA ARG A 332 -7.04 27.49 -39.77
C ARG A 332 -5.55 27.66 -40.10
N ILE A 333 -4.71 26.70 -39.69
CA ILE A 333 -3.26 26.72 -39.93
C ILE A 333 -2.97 26.65 -41.44
N GLU A 334 -3.62 25.75 -42.17
CA GLU A 334 -3.45 25.62 -43.62
C GLU A 334 -3.79 26.92 -44.37
N ARG A 335 -4.87 27.62 -43.96
CA ARG A 335 -5.22 28.93 -44.52
C ARG A 335 -4.13 29.97 -44.28
N LEU A 336 -3.59 30.06 -43.08
CA LEU A 336 -2.51 30.99 -42.75
C LEU A 336 -1.23 30.70 -43.57
N LEU A 337 -0.88 29.43 -43.73
CA LEU A 337 0.27 29.02 -44.56
C LEU A 337 0.09 29.39 -46.04
N SER A 338 -1.13 29.32 -46.57
CA SER A 338 -1.41 29.70 -47.97
C SER A 338 -1.22 31.19 -48.25
N ILE A 339 -1.37 32.05 -47.24
CA ILE A 339 -1.18 33.51 -47.37
C ILE A 339 0.30 33.86 -47.44
N GLN A 340 1.15 33.18 -46.65
CA GLN A 340 2.59 33.46 -46.60
C GLN A 340 3.37 33.02 -47.86
N ASN A 341 2.77 32.19 -48.72
CA ASN A 341 3.42 31.64 -49.91
C ASN A 341 3.09 32.35 -51.23
N ARG A 342 2.35 33.48 -51.21
CA ARG A 342 2.05 34.24 -52.43
C ARG A 342 3.23 35.11 -52.89
N GLU A 343 3.36 35.24 -54.20
CA GLU A 343 4.44 35.99 -54.83
C GLU A 343 4.14 37.49 -54.78
N PRO A 344 5.09 38.34 -54.34
CA PRO A 344 4.85 39.78 -54.28
C PRO A 344 4.50 40.33 -55.66
N PRO A 345 3.37 41.05 -55.82
CA PRO A 345 2.89 41.48 -57.13
C PRO A 345 3.89 42.33 -57.93
N HIS A 346 4.74 43.11 -57.25
CA HIS A 346 5.73 43.98 -57.87
C HIS A 346 6.95 43.22 -58.44
N PHE A 347 7.07 41.92 -58.17
CA PHE A 347 8.07 41.06 -58.81
C PHE A 347 7.56 40.49 -60.13
N ILE A 348 6.26 40.58 -60.40
CA ILE A 348 5.63 39.98 -61.57
C ILE A 348 5.71 40.97 -62.74
N CYS A 349 6.21 40.49 -63.88
CA CYS A 349 6.26 41.24 -65.13
C CYS A 349 4.83 41.46 -65.65
N PRO A 350 4.43 42.69 -66.00
CA PRO A 350 3.08 42.91 -66.50
C PRO A 350 2.77 42.25 -67.85
N ILE A 351 3.80 42.00 -68.67
CA ILE A 351 3.63 41.36 -69.98
C ILE A 351 3.58 39.84 -69.85
N SER A 352 4.56 39.23 -69.18
CA SER A 352 4.66 37.77 -69.08
C SER A 352 3.82 37.18 -67.95
N GLN A 353 3.39 37.99 -66.98
CA GLN A 353 2.70 37.56 -65.75
C GLN A 353 3.50 36.56 -64.90
N GLU A 354 4.82 36.52 -65.09
CA GLU A 354 5.78 35.71 -64.34
C GLU A 354 6.75 36.59 -63.55
N VAL A 355 7.39 36.04 -62.52
CA VAL A 355 8.42 36.75 -61.75
C VAL A 355 9.60 37.14 -62.66
N MET A 356 9.97 38.42 -62.65
CA MET A 356 11.03 38.97 -63.49
C MET A 356 12.41 38.42 -63.10
N ASN A 357 13.17 37.94 -64.07
CA ASN A 357 14.57 37.55 -63.92
C ASN A 357 15.52 38.69 -64.30
N ASP A 358 15.17 39.47 -65.33
CA ASP A 358 15.95 40.61 -65.81
C ASP A 358 15.08 41.89 -65.92
N PRO A 359 14.72 42.51 -64.78
CA PRO A 359 13.84 43.67 -64.78
C PRO A 359 14.49 44.91 -65.40
N HIS A 360 13.80 45.56 -66.34
CA HIS A 360 14.18 46.79 -67.03
C HIS A 360 13.07 47.84 -66.98
N PHE A 361 13.45 49.09 -66.69
CA PHE A 361 12.58 50.26 -66.71
C PHE A 361 12.40 50.80 -68.13
N ALA A 362 11.14 51.06 -68.50
CA ALA A 362 10.80 51.83 -69.69
C ALA A 362 10.44 53.29 -69.33
N ALA A 363 10.27 54.13 -70.35
CA ALA A 363 10.02 55.57 -70.19
C ALA A 363 8.68 55.90 -69.50
N ASP A 364 7.77 54.93 -69.44
CA ASP A 364 6.48 55.01 -68.75
C ASP A 364 6.59 54.83 -67.23
N GLY A 365 7.80 54.64 -66.70
CA GLY A 365 8.04 54.42 -65.28
C GLY A 365 7.64 53.01 -64.80
N HIS A 366 7.41 52.06 -65.71
CA HIS A 366 7.11 50.67 -65.35
C HIS A 366 8.32 49.77 -65.62
N THR A 367 8.41 48.69 -64.83
CA THR A 367 9.46 47.69 -64.98
C THR A 367 8.89 46.44 -65.62
N TYR A 368 9.61 45.92 -66.61
CA TYR A 368 9.23 44.75 -67.39
C TYR A 368 10.40 43.77 -67.46
N GLU A 369 10.11 42.52 -67.77
CA GLU A 369 11.13 41.54 -68.16
C GLU A 369 11.83 41.99 -69.46
N ALA A 370 13.16 42.07 -69.44
CA ALA A 370 13.98 42.64 -70.49
C ALA A 370 13.63 42.10 -71.88
N GLU A 371 13.51 40.78 -71.99
CA GLU A 371 13.27 40.10 -73.25
C GLU A 371 11.89 40.48 -73.83
N HIS A 372 10.88 40.54 -72.97
CA HIS A 372 9.50 40.81 -73.38
C HIS A 372 9.31 42.26 -73.83
N ILE A 373 9.85 43.23 -73.07
CA ILE A 373 9.72 44.65 -73.44
C ILE A 373 10.57 44.99 -74.67
N ARG A 374 11.75 44.37 -74.84
CA ARG A 374 12.57 44.55 -76.04
C ARG A 374 11.84 44.02 -77.27
N LYS A 375 11.23 42.83 -77.16
CA LYS A 375 10.43 42.26 -78.25
C LYS A 375 9.26 43.17 -78.62
N TRP A 376 8.51 43.67 -77.64
CA TRP A 376 7.43 44.64 -77.86
C TRP A 376 7.89 45.87 -78.66
N LEU A 377 9.02 46.48 -78.29
CA LEU A 377 9.55 47.64 -79.01
C LEU A 377 10.09 47.30 -80.41
N ASN A 378 10.66 46.11 -80.57
CA ASN A 378 11.20 45.61 -81.84
C ASN A 378 10.09 45.25 -82.84
N ASP A 379 8.94 44.78 -82.36
CA ASP A 379 7.75 44.48 -83.17
C ASP A 379 7.08 45.76 -83.74
N GLY A 380 7.68 46.93 -83.47
CA GLY A 380 7.31 48.22 -84.06
C GLY A 380 6.51 49.12 -83.13
N HIS A 381 6.09 48.62 -81.96
CA HIS A 381 5.32 49.40 -81.00
C HIS A 381 6.14 50.58 -80.45
N ASP A 382 5.47 51.72 -80.26
CA ASP A 382 6.00 52.89 -79.57
C ASP A 382 5.13 53.32 -78.38
N THR A 383 4.24 52.43 -77.93
CA THR A 383 3.36 52.61 -76.76
C THR A 383 3.77 51.75 -75.57
N SER A 384 3.38 52.16 -74.37
CA SER A 384 3.53 51.43 -73.11
C SER A 384 2.67 50.17 -73.12
N PRO A 385 3.22 48.99 -72.82
CA PRO A 385 2.42 47.76 -72.65
C PRO A 385 1.41 47.84 -71.49
N MET A 386 1.63 48.72 -70.51
CA MET A 386 0.75 48.86 -69.34
C MET A 386 -0.36 49.88 -69.55
N THR A 387 -0.01 51.07 -70.05
CA THR A 387 -0.97 52.19 -70.14
C THR A 387 -1.46 52.43 -71.57
N ASN A 388 -0.83 51.79 -72.55
CA ASN A 388 -1.06 51.99 -73.98
C ASN A 388 -0.78 53.43 -74.47
N GLU A 389 -0.12 54.26 -73.64
CA GLU A 389 0.30 55.61 -74.00
C GLU A 389 1.63 55.61 -74.75
N ARG A 390 1.88 56.61 -75.58
CA ARG A 390 3.12 56.69 -76.36
C ARG A 390 4.34 56.92 -75.46
N LEU A 391 5.36 56.10 -75.60
CA LEU A 391 6.60 56.20 -74.83
C LEU A 391 7.39 57.43 -75.27
N GLN A 392 7.85 58.22 -74.29
CA GLN A 392 8.69 59.40 -74.55
C GLN A 392 10.01 59.01 -75.26
N HIS A 393 10.57 57.85 -74.91
CA HIS A 393 11.72 57.27 -75.59
C HIS A 393 11.71 55.73 -75.50
N LYS A 394 12.33 55.06 -76.47
CA LYS A 394 12.45 53.59 -76.51
C LYS A 394 13.66 53.02 -75.73
N LYS A 395 14.42 53.88 -75.04
CA LYS A 395 15.58 53.45 -74.24
C LYS A 395 15.11 52.74 -72.97
N LEU A 396 15.62 51.53 -72.75
CA LEU A 396 15.38 50.73 -71.54
C LEU A 396 16.58 50.79 -70.60
N THR A 397 16.33 50.94 -69.31
CA THR A 397 17.36 51.00 -68.28
C THR A 397 17.23 49.80 -67.34
N PRO A 398 18.28 48.98 -67.13
CA PRO A 398 18.21 47.85 -66.21
C PRO A 398 17.89 48.28 -64.77
N ASN A 399 16.93 47.61 -64.12
CA ASN A 399 16.57 47.83 -62.73
C ASN A 399 17.33 46.86 -61.82
N HIS A 400 18.58 47.20 -61.50
CA HIS A 400 19.43 46.34 -60.66
C HIS A 400 18.90 46.17 -59.23
N ALA A 401 18.21 47.18 -58.68
CA ALA A 401 17.65 47.12 -57.33
C ALA A 401 16.54 46.06 -57.23
N LEU A 402 15.58 46.07 -58.17
CA LEU A 402 14.51 45.07 -58.20
C LEU A 402 15.05 43.68 -58.48
N ARG A 403 16.06 43.56 -59.36
CA ARG A 403 16.72 42.28 -59.64
C ARG A 403 17.34 41.67 -58.38
N SER A 404 18.01 42.48 -57.56
CA SER A 404 18.58 42.03 -56.29
C SER A 404 17.51 41.61 -55.30
N ALA A 405 16.42 42.38 -55.17
CA ALA A 405 15.30 42.06 -54.28
C ALA A 405 14.59 40.74 -54.66
N ILE A 406 14.39 40.49 -55.96
CA ILE A 406 13.80 39.23 -56.44
C ILE A 406 14.71 38.04 -56.12
N ARG A 407 16.03 38.18 -56.33
CA ARG A 407 17.01 37.12 -56.02
C ARG A 407 17.04 36.79 -54.53
N GLU A 408 17.05 37.80 -53.67
CA GLU A 408 17.01 37.63 -52.22
C GLU A 408 15.71 36.91 -51.77
N TRP A 409 14.57 37.29 -52.36
CA TRP A 409 13.29 36.63 -52.09
C TRP A 409 13.28 35.14 -52.48
N HIS A 410 13.85 34.79 -53.64
CA HIS A 410 14.00 33.38 -54.04
C HIS A 410 14.89 32.58 -53.06
N GLN A 411 15.99 33.17 -52.59
CA GLN A 411 16.87 32.52 -51.60
C GLN A 411 16.15 32.27 -50.27
N HIS A 412 15.38 33.23 -49.78
CA HIS A 412 14.57 33.07 -48.57
C HIS A 412 13.46 32.01 -48.71
N ARG A 413 12.85 31.86 -49.88
CA ARG A 413 11.90 30.75 -50.14
C ARG A 413 12.59 29.39 -50.16
N ASN A 414 13.74 29.27 -50.82
CA ASN A 414 14.46 27.98 -50.91
C ASN A 414 14.99 27.51 -49.53
N MET A 415 15.41 28.43 -48.65
CA MET A 415 15.82 28.06 -47.28
C MET A 415 14.66 27.59 -46.40
N ARG A 416 13.41 27.98 -46.68
CA ARG A 416 12.23 27.51 -45.93
C ARG A 416 11.78 26.10 -46.33
N HIS A 417 12.08 25.65 -47.55
CA HIS A 417 11.71 24.33 -48.05
C HIS A 417 12.71 23.20 -47.72
N THR A 418 13.89 23.50 -47.18
CA THR A 418 14.90 22.51 -46.77
C THR A 418 14.88 22.18 -45.28
N SER A 419 13.88 22.65 -44.53
CA SER A 419 13.63 22.22 -43.15
C SER A 419 13.08 20.79 -43.10
N PRO A 420 13.56 19.87 -42.24
CA PRO A 420 13.27 18.43 -42.31
C PRO A 420 11.82 18.01 -42.00
N PHE A 421 10.90 18.95 -41.80
CA PHE A 421 9.53 18.68 -41.38
C PHE A 421 8.49 18.65 -42.50
N CYS A 422 8.90 18.69 -43.77
CA CYS A 422 7.96 18.57 -44.89
C CYS A 422 7.62 17.10 -45.18
N TYR A 423 6.65 16.55 -44.45
CA TYR A 423 6.04 15.24 -44.78
C TYR A 423 5.40 15.33 -46.17
N LYS A 424 5.85 14.47 -47.08
CA LYS A 424 5.27 14.32 -48.42
C LYS A 424 3.79 13.93 -48.30
N SER A 425 2.92 14.78 -48.84
CA SER A 425 1.56 14.42 -49.24
C SER A 425 1.61 13.23 -50.19
N SER A 426 1.29 12.04 -49.69
CA SER A 426 0.81 10.95 -50.53
C SER A 426 -0.01 9.96 -49.72
N ARG A 427 -1.26 9.82 -50.16
CA ARG A 427 -2.24 8.76 -49.87
C ARG A 427 -3.00 8.84 -48.54
N ARG A 428 -4.31 9.08 -48.73
CA ARG A 428 -5.40 8.71 -47.82
C ARG A 428 -5.15 7.33 -47.21
N GLN A 429 -4.91 7.27 -45.91
CA GLN A 429 -5.24 6.10 -45.09
C GLN A 429 -5.96 6.60 -43.83
N PRO A 430 -7.13 6.04 -43.46
CA PRO A 430 -7.79 6.41 -42.22
C PRO A 430 -6.96 5.96 -41.02
N LEU A 431 -6.92 6.78 -39.96
CA LEU A 431 -6.29 6.51 -38.67
C LEU A 431 -6.92 5.27 -38.00
N HIS A 432 -6.50 4.07 -38.40
CA HIS A 432 -6.96 2.83 -37.74
C HIS A 432 -5.81 1.95 -37.23
N PHE A 433 -4.58 2.48 -37.10
CA PHE A 433 -3.39 1.66 -36.82
C PHE A 433 -2.46 2.16 -35.70
N TYR A 434 -2.97 2.86 -34.68
CA TYR A 434 -2.14 3.31 -33.54
C TYR A 434 -2.72 2.95 -32.16
N VAL A 435 -3.33 1.78 -32.00
CA VAL A 435 -3.66 1.22 -30.68
C VAL A 435 -3.39 -0.29 -30.64
N GLU A 436 -2.15 -0.72 -30.82
CA GLU A 436 -1.68 -2.03 -30.36
C GLU A 436 -0.19 -1.93 -30.03
N LEU A 437 0.14 -1.36 -28.85
CA LEU A 437 1.43 -1.60 -28.17
C LEU A 437 1.46 -1.05 -26.74
N ILE A 438 0.37 -1.19 -25.98
CA ILE A 438 0.40 -1.21 -24.50
C ILE A 438 -0.74 -2.13 -24.02
N CYS A 439 -0.46 -3.43 -23.93
CA CYS A 439 -1.09 -4.40 -23.04
C CYS A 439 -0.05 -5.47 -22.73
#